data_AF-A0A382RZ66-F1
#
_entry.id   AF-A0A382RZ66-F1
#
_cell.length_a   1.000
_cell.length_b   1.000
_cell.length_c   1.000
_cell.angle_alpha   90.00
_cell.angle_beta   90.00
_cell.angle_gamma   90.00
#
_symmetry.space_group_name_H-M   'P 1'
#
loop_
_entity.id
_entity.type
_entity.pdbx_description
1 polymer ?
#
loop_
_entity_poly.entity_id
_entity_poly.type
_entity_poly.pdbx_seq_one_letter_code
_entity_poly.pdbx_strand_id
1 'polypeptide(L)'
;AWVRAIQDVIDVLPSQPPNQLNADPGTTAFQQFLAGTGSMVSWWGDVGSMAKTSDGSVVGDVIGFDILPGSDDVYNSKTGRWDRLSSGPNYAPNMAYIGWGVYVMASVNSNSKKRKAGWSAAAHIGGKNISLWTSAYPSGFQPYRNSHFIIDEWVSAGYDEGFIRNYLESEANSYNHPNAAIEPRIPGIFQYYSVAEDELQKIFAGQYSAQKGADNIAAAWERITDQIGRKKQIQLYRASLGLA
;
A
#
# COMPACT_ATOMS: atom_id res chain seq x y z
N ALA A 1 -20.54 2.90 -1.52
CA ALA A 1 -19.15 3.22 -1.14
C ALA A 1 -18.43 3.94 -2.28
N TRP A 2 -18.00 3.21 -3.33
CA TRP A 2 -17.07 3.69 -4.35
C TRP A 2 -17.42 5.03 -5.01
N VAL A 3 -18.68 5.23 -5.42
CA VAL A 3 -19.12 6.49 -6.05
C VAL A 3 -18.83 7.70 -5.16
N ARG A 4 -19.14 7.61 -3.86
CA ARG A 4 -18.86 8.71 -2.92
C ARG A 4 -17.37 8.90 -2.70
N ALA A 5 -16.60 7.82 -2.53
CA ALA A 5 -15.15 7.93 -2.36
C ALA A 5 -14.47 8.59 -3.58
N ILE A 6 -14.92 8.25 -4.80
CA ILE A 6 -14.46 8.91 -6.03
C ILE A 6 -14.87 10.40 -6.03
N GLN A 7 -16.10 10.69 -5.62
CA GLN A 7 -16.59 12.08 -5.52
C GLN A 7 -15.78 12.89 -4.50
N ASP A 8 -15.45 12.33 -3.33
CA ASP A 8 -14.64 12.99 -2.32
C ASP A 8 -13.26 13.37 -2.89
N VAL A 9 -12.66 12.52 -3.73
CA VAL A 9 -11.41 12.85 -4.46
C VAL A 9 -11.63 14.00 -5.43
N ILE A 10 -12.68 13.95 -6.26
CA ILE A 10 -13.02 15.04 -7.20
C ILE A 10 -13.17 16.38 -6.46
N ASP A 11 -13.87 16.38 -5.33
CA ASP A 11 -14.18 17.57 -4.56
C ASP A 11 -12.91 18.21 -3.95
N VAL A 12 -11.88 17.41 -3.64
CA VAL A 12 -10.61 17.93 -3.12
C VAL A 12 -9.57 18.21 -4.20
N LEU A 13 -9.75 17.80 -5.45
CA LEU A 13 -8.80 18.06 -6.55
C LEU A 13 -8.36 19.53 -6.65
N PRO A 14 -9.25 20.55 -6.52
CA PRO A 14 -8.85 21.96 -6.56
C PRO A 14 -7.92 22.39 -5.42
N SER A 15 -7.85 21.60 -4.34
CA SER A 15 -6.97 21.84 -3.18
C SER A 15 -5.65 21.07 -3.24
N GLN A 16 -5.48 20.16 -4.22
CA GLN A 16 -4.25 19.41 -4.41
C GLN A 16 -3.20 20.25 -5.14
N PRO A 17 -1.90 19.93 -5.02
CA PRO A 17 -0.86 20.57 -5.82
C PRO A 17 -1.19 20.52 -7.33
N PRO A 18 -0.78 21.53 -8.11
CA PRO A 18 -0.97 21.50 -9.56
C PRO A 18 -0.23 20.30 -10.18
N ASN A 19 -0.76 19.79 -11.28
CA ASN A 19 -0.19 18.69 -12.08
C ASN A 19 -0.22 17.29 -11.47
N GLN A 20 -0.81 17.08 -10.29
CA GLN A 20 -0.90 15.73 -9.68
C GLN A 20 -1.65 14.71 -10.55
N LEU A 21 -2.61 15.15 -11.36
CA LEU A 21 -3.35 14.25 -12.27
C LEU A 21 -2.46 13.53 -13.29
N ASN A 22 -1.31 14.11 -13.65
CA ASN A 22 -0.36 13.55 -14.61
C ASN A 22 0.96 13.13 -13.95
N ALA A 23 1.10 13.34 -12.64
CA ALA A 23 2.30 12.98 -11.93
C ALA A 23 2.33 11.48 -11.70
N ASP A 24 3.46 10.84 -12.02
CA ASP A 24 3.70 9.47 -11.59
C ASP A 24 4.06 9.42 -10.09
N PRO A 25 4.01 8.21 -9.49
CA PRO A 25 4.43 7.98 -8.12
C PRO A 25 5.79 8.59 -7.70
N GLY A 26 6.81 8.45 -8.54
CA GLY A 26 8.14 8.95 -8.25
C GLY A 26 8.23 10.47 -8.29
N THR A 27 7.51 11.11 -9.22
CA THR A 27 7.36 12.56 -9.25
C THR A 27 6.74 13.08 -7.95
N THR A 28 5.61 12.50 -7.53
CA THR A 28 4.84 12.96 -6.37
C THR A 28 5.60 12.79 -5.05
N ALA A 29 6.05 11.58 -4.73
CA ALA A 29 6.69 11.31 -3.44
C ALA A 29 8.13 11.80 -3.40
N PHE A 30 8.95 11.47 -4.40
CA PHE A 30 10.40 11.59 -4.27
C PHE A 30 10.96 12.90 -4.84
N GLN A 31 10.34 13.47 -5.87
CA GLN A 31 10.80 14.72 -6.48
C GLN A 31 10.08 15.96 -5.93
N GLN A 32 8.84 15.82 -5.48
CA GLN A 32 8.04 16.92 -4.95
C GLN A 32 7.98 16.89 -3.43
N PHE A 33 7.38 15.86 -2.83
CA PHE A 33 7.17 15.85 -1.38
C PHE A 33 8.49 15.84 -0.59
N LEU A 34 9.42 14.93 -0.90
CA LEU A 34 10.74 14.93 -0.24
C LEU A 34 11.52 16.23 -0.47
N ALA A 35 11.32 16.89 -1.62
CA ALA A 35 11.91 18.19 -1.93
C ALA A 35 11.17 19.38 -1.29
N GLY A 36 10.18 19.13 -0.42
CA GLY A 36 9.48 20.15 0.37
C GLY A 36 8.21 20.72 -0.27
N THR A 37 7.66 20.06 -1.30
CA THR A 37 6.39 20.47 -1.92
C THR A 37 5.21 19.71 -1.32
N GLY A 38 4.26 20.45 -0.75
CA GLY A 38 3.07 19.89 -0.10
C GLY A 38 3.26 19.68 1.40
N SER A 39 2.16 19.64 2.14
CA SER A 39 2.17 19.47 3.61
C SER A 39 1.95 18.02 4.06
N MET A 40 1.44 17.17 3.19
CA MET A 40 1.11 15.77 3.47
C MET A 40 1.14 14.96 2.17
N VAL A 41 1.60 13.72 2.26
CA VAL A 41 1.50 12.72 1.18
C VAL A 41 0.97 11.43 1.76
N SER A 42 -0.05 10.85 1.12
CA SER A 42 -0.49 9.48 1.41
C SER A 42 0.39 8.53 0.61
N TRP A 43 1.33 7.87 1.26
CA TRP A 43 2.30 7.00 0.59
C TRP A 43 2.59 5.73 1.38
N TRP A 44 3.28 4.81 0.73
CA TRP A 44 3.96 3.71 1.40
C TRP A 44 5.12 4.20 2.29
N GLY A 45 5.60 3.34 3.19
CA GLY A 45 6.73 3.66 4.09
C GLY A 45 8.05 4.03 3.39
N ASP A 46 8.14 3.85 2.07
CA ASP A 46 9.23 4.33 1.22
C ASP A 46 9.58 5.80 1.48
N VAL A 47 8.58 6.68 1.65
CA VAL A 47 8.82 8.10 1.98
C VAL A 47 9.50 8.25 3.33
N GLY A 48 9.12 7.44 4.32
CA GLY A 48 9.75 7.46 5.64
C GLY A 48 11.20 7.05 5.60
N SER A 49 11.53 5.91 4.97
CA SER A 49 12.93 5.51 4.77
C SER A 49 13.73 6.58 4.00
N MET A 50 13.18 7.08 2.88
CA MET A 50 13.85 8.05 2.00
C MET A 50 14.01 9.44 2.61
N ALA A 51 13.20 9.81 3.60
CA ALA A 51 13.26 11.13 4.22
C ALA A 51 14.63 11.44 4.85
N LYS A 52 15.33 10.42 5.35
CA LYS A 52 16.69 10.55 5.93
C LYS A 52 17.81 10.02 5.03
N THR A 53 17.50 9.23 4.00
CA THR A 53 18.51 8.56 3.17
C THR A 53 18.64 9.13 1.76
N SER A 54 17.72 10.00 1.32
CA SER A 54 17.79 10.65 0.01
C SER A 54 18.52 11.98 0.10
N ASP A 55 19.54 12.19 -0.74
CA ASP A 55 20.27 13.46 -0.85
C ASP A 55 19.36 14.64 -1.27
N GLY A 56 18.23 14.35 -1.91
CA GLY A 56 17.25 15.37 -2.33
C GLY A 56 16.20 15.69 -1.27
N SER A 57 16.21 15.00 -0.11
CA SER A 57 15.22 15.21 0.94
C SER A 57 15.55 16.46 1.77
N VAL A 58 14.57 17.35 1.92
CA VAL A 58 14.64 18.52 2.82
C VAL A 58 13.68 18.40 4.01
N VAL A 59 12.91 17.31 4.08
CA VAL A 59 11.87 17.10 5.09
C VAL A 59 12.32 16.19 6.23
N GLY A 60 13.52 15.59 6.15
CA GLY A 60 13.99 14.56 7.09
C GLY A 60 13.95 14.97 8.57
N ASP A 61 14.13 16.24 8.88
CA ASP A 61 14.14 16.74 10.27
C ASP A 61 12.78 17.22 10.78
N VAL A 62 11.77 17.33 9.91
CA VAL A 62 10.48 17.94 10.23
C VAL A 62 9.27 17.06 9.90
N ILE A 63 9.49 15.97 9.17
CA ILE A 63 8.43 15.02 8.80
C ILE A 63 7.92 14.27 10.02
N GLY A 64 6.61 14.01 10.03
CA GLY A 64 5.96 13.09 10.95
C GLY A 64 5.17 12.03 10.19
N PHE A 65 4.91 10.91 10.86
CA PHE A 65 4.24 9.74 10.31
C PHE A 65 3.04 9.36 11.18
N ASP A 66 1.96 8.96 10.52
CA ASP A 66 0.78 8.39 11.14
C ASP A 66 0.09 7.45 10.14
N ILE A 67 -0.90 6.69 10.61
CA ILE A 67 -1.78 5.89 9.75
C ILE A 67 -2.60 6.79 8.82
N LEU A 68 -3.18 6.21 7.75
CA LEU A 68 -4.06 6.96 6.84
C LEU A 68 -5.19 7.67 7.60
N PRO A 69 -5.54 8.93 7.25
CA PRO A 69 -6.61 9.66 7.91
C PRO A 69 -7.93 8.89 7.98
N GLY A 70 -8.59 8.96 9.13
CA GLY A 70 -9.90 8.36 9.34
C GLY A 70 -11.04 9.27 8.90
N SER A 71 -12.26 8.73 8.90
CA SER A 71 -13.49 9.47 8.58
C SER A 71 -14.59 9.13 9.59
N ASP A 72 -15.34 10.14 10.01
CA ASP A 72 -16.59 9.94 10.77
C ASP A 72 -17.66 9.27 9.89
N ASP A 73 -17.64 9.54 8.59
CA ASP A 73 -18.60 9.00 7.64
C ASP A 73 -18.07 7.68 7.09
N VAL A 74 -18.81 6.59 7.32
CA VAL A 74 -18.42 5.22 6.94
C VAL A 74 -19.49 4.55 6.09
N TYR A 75 -19.06 3.73 5.13
CA TYR A 75 -19.99 2.90 4.38
C TYR A 75 -20.26 1.60 5.14
N ASN A 76 -21.51 1.40 5.55
CA ASN A 76 -21.97 0.19 6.19
C ASN A 76 -22.39 -0.83 5.14
N SER A 77 -21.53 -1.83 4.92
CA SER A 77 -21.78 -2.88 3.93
C SER A 77 -22.98 -3.78 4.25
N LYS A 78 -23.42 -3.85 5.51
CA LYS A 78 -24.59 -4.64 5.92
C LYS A 78 -25.91 -3.93 5.59
N THR A 79 -25.96 -2.61 5.75
CA THR A 79 -27.16 -1.81 5.48
C THR A 79 -27.17 -1.21 4.07
N GLY A 80 -26.01 -1.18 3.40
CA GLY A 80 -25.82 -0.57 2.09
C GLY A 80 -25.85 0.96 2.10
N ARG A 81 -25.59 1.59 3.25
CA ARG A 81 -25.75 3.04 3.46
C ARG A 81 -24.49 3.67 4.05
N TRP A 82 -24.39 4.98 3.91
CA TRP A 82 -23.40 5.77 4.62
C TRP A 82 -23.96 6.19 5.98
N ASP A 83 -23.21 5.91 7.03
CA ASP A 83 -23.53 6.27 8.41
C ASP A 83 -22.48 7.28 8.91
N ARG A 84 -22.88 8.21 9.77
CA ARG A 84 -21.94 9.08 10.50
C ARG A 84 -21.77 8.55 11.92
N LEU A 85 -20.55 8.18 12.29
CA LEU A 85 -20.24 7.65 13.61
C LEU A 85 -20.11 8.79 14.63
N SER A 86 -20.85 8.70 15.73
CA SER A 86 -20.70 9.62 16.87
C SER A 86 -19.38 9.41 17.63
N SER A 87 -18.77 8.23 17.50
CA SER A 87 -17.48 7.87 18.08
C SER A 87 -16.31 8.04 17.12
N GLY A 88 -16.53 8.68 15.97
CA GLY A 88 -15.50 8.83 14.93
C GLY A 88 -14.23 9.53 15.43
N PRO A 89 -13.14 9.46 14.63
CA PRO A 89 -13.10 8.91 13.27
C PRO A 89 -12.89 7.39 13.21
N ASN A 90 -13.38 6.76 12.15
CA ASN A 90 -13.04 5.37 11.81
C ASN A 90 -11.84 5.34 10.86
N TYR A 91 -10.82 4.60 11.25
CA TYR A 91 -9.61 4.39 10.44
C TYR A 91 -9.68 3.05 9.70
N ALA A 92 -9.20 3.05 8.45
CA ALA A 92 -9.08 1.84 7.64
C ALA A 92 -7.75 1.87 6.85
N PRO A 93 -6.60 1.71 7.53
CA PRO A 93 -5.30 1.72 6.86
C PRO A 93 -5.25 0.68 5.75
N ASN A 94 -4.75 1.05 4.57
CA ASN A 94 -4.69 0.16 3.42
C ASN A 94 -3.38 -0.65 3.42
N MET A 95 -3.47 -1.97 3.48
CA MET A 95 -2.35 -2.90 3.37
C MET A 95 -2.28 -3.46 1.95
N ALA A 96 -1.80 -2.64 1.03
CA ALA A 96 -1.75 -2.93 -0.40
C ALA A 96 -0.52 -3.76 -0.82
N TYR A 97 -0.57 -4.33 -2.03
CA TYR A 97 0.52 -5.02 -2.74
C TYR A 97 1.06 -6.31 -2.13
N ILE A 98 0.53 -6.78 -0.99
CA ILE A 98 0.95 -8.02 -0.27
C ILE A 98 2.45 -8.00 0.16
N GLY A 99 3.20 -6.96 -0.20
CA GLY A 99 4.63 -6.79 0.02
C GLY A 99 5.51 -7.41 -1.06
N TRP A 100 6.81 -7.15 -0.96
CA TRP A 100 7.85 -7.76 -1.79
C TRP A 100 8.12 -9.20 -1.35
N GLY A 101 8.34 -10.10 -2.31
CA GLY A 101 8.55 -11.53 -2.05
C GLY A 101 9.72 -12.15 -2.83
N VAL A 102 10.41 -13.10 -2.20
CA VAL A 102 11.40 -13.96 -2.86
C VAL A 102 10.76 -15.31 -3.13
N TYR A 103 10.72 -15.73 -4.40
CA TYR A 103 10.02 -16.93 -4.84
C TYR A 103 10.99 -18.00 -5.37
N VAL A 104 10.83 -19.24 -4.90
CA VAL A 104 11.56 -20.40 -5.43
C VAL A 104 10.64 -21.14 -6.40
N MET A 105 11.02 -21.13 -7.68
CA MET A 105 10.18 -21.68 -8.76
C MET A 105 10.09 -23.21 -8.71
N ALA A 106 8.92 -23.76 -9.06
CA ALA A 106 8.66 -25.19 -9.06
C ALA A 106 9.60 -26.02 -9.97
N SER A 107 10.29 -25.38 -10.91
CA SER A 107 11.30 -26.02 -11.78
C SER A 107 12.45 -26.66 -11.01
N VAL A 108 12.71 -26.25 -9.75
CA VAL A 108 13.74 -26.87 -8.92
C VAL A 108 13.31 -28.20 -8.29
N ASN A 109 12.00 -28.54 -8.32
CA ASN A 109 11.46 -29.67 -7.55
C ASN A 109 12.02 -31.03 -7.95
N SER A 110 12.36 -31.22 -9.22
CA SER A 110 12.92 -32.47 -9.75
C SER A 110 14.37 -32.71 -9.34
N ASN A 111 15.05 -31.72 -8.74
CA ASN A 111 16.46 -31.84 -8.35
C ASN A 111 16.67 -31.37 -6.91
N SER A 112 16.99 -32.32 -6.01
CA SER A 112 17.15 -32.06 -4.58
C SER A 112 18.25 -31.04 -4.27
N LYS A 113 19.35 -31.01 -5.02
CA LYS A 113 20.44 -30.03 -4.85
C LYS A 113 19.98 -28.63 -5.25
N LYS A 114 19.33 -28.48 -6.41
CA LYS A 114 18.76 -27.18 -6.86
C LYS A 114 17.70 -26.67 -5.90
N ARG A 115 16.80 -27.56 -5.44
CA ARG A 115 15.76 -27.22 -4.47
C ARG A 115 16.36 -26.72 -3.16
N LYS A 116 17.37 -27.43 -2.62
CA LYS A 116 18.07 -26.99 -1.41
C LYS A 116 18.74 -25.63 -1.63
N ALA A 117 19.49 -25.46 -2.71
CA ALA A 117 20.16 -24.20 -3.02
C ALA A 117 19.19 -23.01 -3.13
N GLY A 118 18.08 -23.18 -3.86
CA GLY A 118 17.07 -22.12 -4.04
C GLY A 118 16.44 -21.69 -2.71
N TRP A 119 16.01 -22.65 -1.88
CA TRP A 119 15.45 -22.34 -0.56
C TRP A 119 16.49 -21.79 0.42
N SER A 120 17.74 -22.25 0.36
CA SER A 120 18.83 -21.68 1.18
C SER A 120 19.12 -20.24 0.80
N ALA A 121 19.13 -19.90 -0.50
CA ALA A 121 19.29 -18.51 -0.94
C ALA A 121 18.13 -17.62 -0.49
N ALA A 122 16.89 -18.08 -0.65
CA ALA A 122 15.71 -17.35 -0.19
C ALA A 122 15.74 -17.12 1.33
N ALA A 123 16.11 -18.14 2.12
CA ALA A 123 16.24 -18.03 3.57
C ALA A 123 17.38 -17.08 3.98
N HIS A 124 18.50 -17.07 3.25
CA HIS A 124 19.61 -16.17 3.51
C HIS A 124 19.20 -14.70 3.28
N ILE A 125 18.63 -14.40 2.11
CA ILE A 125 18.17 -13.05 1.75
C ILE A 125 17.08 -12.57 2.72
N GLY A 126 16.14 -13.45 3.08
CA GLY A 126 15.08 -13.13 4.04
C GLY A 126 15.50 -13.17 5.52
N GLY A 127 16.77 -13.47 5.82
CA GLY A 127 17.28 -13.58 7.19
C GLY A 127 17.39 -12.22 7.89
N LYS A 128 17.32 -12.22 9.23
CA LYS A 128 17.20 -11.02 10.09
C LYS A 128 18.07 -9.84 9.64
N ASN A 129 19.38 -10.08 9.45
CA ASN A 129 20.33 -9.00 9.20
C ASN A 129 20.14 -8.37 7.81
N ILE A 130 19.98 -9.20 6.78
CA ILE A 130 19.76 -8.70 5.41
C ILE A 130 18.39 -8.03 5.32
N SER A 131 17.35 -8.62 5.91
CA SER A 131 16.00 -8.06 5.87
C SER A 131 15.90 -6.71 6.61
N LEU A 132 16.57 -6.57 7.75
CA LEU A 132 16.67 -5.31 8.46
C LEU A 132 17.42 -4.28 7.62
N TRP A 133 18.58 -4.64 7.06
CA TRP A 133 19.35 -3.74 6.20
C TRP A 133 18.53 -3.26 5.00
N THR A 134 17.77 -4.15 4.34
CA THR A 134 16.88 -3.74 3.25
C THR A 134 15.75 -2.83 3.71
N SER A 135 15.28 -2.95 4.96
CA SER A 135 14.23 -2.07 5.49
C SER A 135 14.78 -0.71 5.93
N ALA A 136 16.03 -0.68 6.39
CA ALA A 136 16.71 0.52 6.89
C ALA A 136 17.45 1.32 5.81
N TYR A 137 17.62 0.77 4.62
CA TYR A 137 18.20 1.44 3.46
C TYR A 137 17.12 1.56 2.36
N PRO A 138 17.14 2.58 1.48
CA PRO A 138 16.10 2.79 0.47
C PRO A 138 16.10 1.72 -0.64
N SER A 139 15.64 0.53 -0.31
CA SER A 139 15.46 -0.61 -1.22
C SER A 139 14.02 -0.78 -1.69
N GLY A 140 13.09 -0.02 -1.09
CA GLY A 140 11.64 -0.18 -1.24
C GLY A 140 11.01 -1.22 -0.32
N PHE A 141 11.80 -1.94 0.49
CA PHE A 141 11.27 -2.80 1.55
C PHE A 141 10.89 -1.98 2.79
N GLN A 142 9.67 -2.17 3.27
CA GLN A 142 9.19 -1.61 4.54
C GLN A 142 9.43 -2.58 5.70
N PRO A 143 9.34 -2.15 6.97
CA PRO A 143 9.47 -3.04 8.13
C PRO A 143 8.38 -4.14 8.19
N TYR A 144 8.67 -5.36 7.77
CA TYR A 144 7.67 -6.45 7.71
C TYR A 144 7.88 -7.59 8.73
N ARG A 145 8.86 -7.48 9.64
CA ARG A 145 9.12 -8.48 10.69
C ARG A 145 9.12 -7.84 12.06
N ASN A 146 8.68 -8.56 13.09
CA ASN A 146 8.75 -8.10 14.48
C ASN A 146 10.16 -7.62 14.88
N SER A 147 11.21 -8.29 14.39
CA SER A 147 12.59 -7.89 14.66
C SER A 147 13.00 -6.55 14.01
N HIS A 148 12.26 -6.06 13.02
CA HIS A 148 12.48 -4.74 12.43
C HIS A 148 11.91 -3.61 13.29
N PHE A 149 11.10 -3.91 14.31
CA PHE A 149 10.53 -2.89 15.21
C PHE A 149 11.37 -2.69 16.48
N ILE A 150 12.61 -3.21 16.52
CA ILE A 150 13.54 -3.00 17.62
C ILE A 150 14.29 -1.69 17.39
N ILE A 151 13.93 -0.63 18.13
CA ILE A 151 14.47 0.74 17.97
C ILE A 151 16.01 0.77 17.98
N ASP A 152 16.65 0.07 18.92
CA ASP A 152 18.11 0.08 19.09
C ASP A 152 18.88 -0.35 17.84
N GLU A 153 18.31 -1.23 17.02
CA GLU A 153 18.92 -1.69 15.77
C GLU A 153 19.05 -0.54 14.75
N TRP A 154 18.09 0.39 14.74
CA TRP A 154 18.07 1.53 13.83
C TRP A 154 18.88 2.70 14.35
N VAL A 155 18.83 2.96 15.65
CA VAL A 155 19.70 3.97 16.30
C VAL A 155 21.17 3.58 16.10
N SER A 156 21.50 2.29 16.24
CA SER A 156 22.84 1.78 15.94
C SER A 156 23.24 1.95 14.46
N ALA A 157 22.26 2.02 13.55
CA ALA A 157 22.46 2.32 12.14
C ALA A 157 22.52 3.83 11.82
N GLY A 158 22.40 4.70 12.83
CA GLY A 158 22.56 6.15 12.70
C GLY A 158 21.25 6.95 12.58
N TYR A 159 20.09 6.32 12.77
CA TYR A 159 18.82 7.03 12.81
C TYR A 159 18.63 7.80 14.13
N ASP A 160 17.99 8.96 14.05
CA ASP A 160 17.46 9.64 15.23
C ASP A 160 16.35 8.80 15.90
N GLU A 161 16.38 8.69 17.22
CA GLU A 161 15.45 7.83 17.97
C GLU A 161 14.00 8.32 17.83
N GLY A 162 13.77 9.64 17.91
CA GLY A 162 12.43 10.20 17.81
C GLY A 162 11.82 9.97 16.43
N PHE A 163 12.61 10.23 15.38
CA PHE A 163 12.24 9.95 14.00
C PHE A 163 11.87 8.48 13.79
N ILE A 164 12.77 7.56 14.18
CA ILE A 164 12.54 6.15 13.86
C ILE A 164 11.42 5.54 14.68
N ARG A 165 11.25 5.98 15.94
CA ARG A 165 10.11 5.58 16.76
C ARG A 165 8.80 5.98 16.10
N ASN A 166 8.66 7.23 15.64
CA ASN A 166 7.45 7.69 14.98
C ASN A 166 7.16 6.93 13.66
N TYR A 167 8.18 6.71 12.82
CA TYR A 167 8.03 5.93 11.59
C TYR A 167 7.64 4.47 11.84
N LEU A 168 8.32 3.78 12.77
CA LEU A 168 8.01 2.39 13.06
C LEU A 168 6.65 2.22 13.76
N GLU A 169 6.24 3.18 14.59
CA GLU A 169 4.92 3.20 15.19
C GLU A 169 3.82 3.36 14.13
N SER A 170 3.98 4.24 13.13
CA SER A 170 2.96 4.40 12.07
C SER A 170 2.79 3.12 11.23
N GLU A 171 3.89 2.44 10.92
CA GLU A 171 3.87 1.14 10.23
C GLU A 171 3.18 0.07 11.09
N ALA A 172 3.60 -0.07 12.36
CA ALA A 172 3.03 -1.04 13.28
C ALA A 172 1.53 -0.79 13.54
N ASN A 173 1.13 0.48 13.71
CA ASN A 173 -0.25 0.88 13.92
C ASN A 173 -1.10 0.57 12.68
N SER A 174 -0.57 0.78 11.47
CA SER A 174 -1.25 0.42 10.23
C SER A 174 -1.46 -1.09 10.10
N TYR A 175 -0.40 -1.88 10.28
CA TYR A 175 -0.44 -3.34 10.11
C TYR A 175 -1.32 -4.04 11.14
N ASN A 176 -1.38 -3.52 12.37
CA ASN A 176 -2.13 -4.14 13.46
C ASN A 176 -3.49 -3.47 13.70
N HIS A 177 -3.89 -2.51 12.87
CA HIS A 177 -5.19 -1.86 13.01
C HIS A 177 -6.32 -2.91 12.81
N PRO A 178 -7.30 -3.01 13.72
CA PRO A 178 -8.35 -4.04 13.63
C PRO A 178 -9.25 -3.90 12.39
N ASN A 179 -9.24 -2.72 11.76
CA ASN A 179 -9.98 -2.41 10.55
C ASN A 179 -9.05 -2.17 9.35
N ALA A 180 -7.83 -2.72 9.36
CA ALA A 180 -6.94 -2.63 8.20
C ALA A 180 -7.57 -3.29 6.96
N ALA A 181 -7.53 -2.58 5.83
CA ALA A 181 -8.02 -3.07 4.56
C ALA A 181 -6.91 -3.90 3.89
N ILE A 182 -7.08 -5.23 3.88
CA ILE A 182 -6.09 -6.16 3.33
C ILE A 182 -6.41 -6.41 1.85
N GLU A 183 -5.40 -6.25 0.99
CA GLU A 183 -5.51 -6.57 -0.43
C GLU A 183 -5.93 -8.04 -0.66
N PRO A 184 -6.93 -8.30 -1.53
CA PRO A 184 -7.31 -9.65 -1.88
C PRO A 184 -6.22 -10.35 -2.70
N ARG A 185 -5.76 -11.51 -2.21
CA ARG A 185 -4.84 -12.42 -2.91
C ARG A 185 -5.57 -13.22 -3.99
N ILE A 186 -5.89 -12.57 -5.10
CA ILE A 186 -6.58 -13.17 -6.25
C ILE A 186 -5.72 -13.15 -7.52
N PRO A 187 -5.87 -14.16 -8.41
CA PRO A 187 -5.24 -14.12 -9.73
C PRO A 187 -5.64 -12.87 -10.52
N GLY A 188 -4.67 -12.25 -11.18
CA GLY A 188 -4.91 -11.09 -12.05
C GLY A 188 -5.18 -9.78 -11.30
N ILE A 189 -4.90 -9.67 -9.99
CA ILE A 189 -5.14 -8.45 -9.19
C ILE A 189 -4.67 -7.15 -9.88
N PHE A 190 -3.49 -7.15 -10.50
CA PHE A 190 -2.96 -6.00 -11.25
C PHE A 190 -3.80 -5.59 -12.46
N GLN A 191 -4.53 -6.52 -13.08
CA GLN A 191 -5.46 -6.20 -14.17
C GLN A 191 -6.65 -5.40 -13.63
N TYR A 192 -7.12 -5.69 -12.42
CA TYR A 192 -8.20 -4.92 -11.78
C TYR A 192 -7.72 -3.50 -11.44
N TYR A 193 -6.47 -3.34 -10.98
CA TYR A 193 -5.88 -2.03 -10.71
C TYR A 193 -5.74 -1.21 -11.97
N SER A 194 -5.10 -1.76 -13.00
CA SER A 194 -4.88 -1.05 -14.26
C SER A 194 -6.19 -0.55 -14.88
N VAL A 195 -7.25 -1.37 -14.95
CA VAL A 195 -8.53 -0.90 -15.52
C VAL A 195 -9.25 0.10 -14.61
N ALA A 196 -9.04 0.03 -13.29
CA ALA A 196 -9.61 1.00 -12.37
C ALA A 196 -8.88 2.35 -12.47
N GLU A 197 -7.55 2.33 -12.50
CA GLU A 197 -6.70 3.51 -12.68
C GLU A 197 -7.00 4.25 -13.98
N ASP A 198 -7.16 3.52 -15.09
CA ASP A 198 -7.53 4.10 -16.39
C ASP A 198 -8.87 4.87 -16.34
N GLU A 199 -9.88 4.30 -15.67
CA GLU A 199 -11.19 4.96 -15.53
C GLU A 199 -11.13 6.10 -14.51
N LEU A 200 -10.41 5.93 -13.39
CA LEU A 200 -10.21 6.99 -12.39
C LEU A 200 -9.52 8.21 -13.00
N GLN A 201 -8.50 8.00 -13.86
CA GLN A 201 -7.83 9.10 -14.55
C GLN A 201 -8.81 9.89 -15.45
N LYS A 202 -9.70 9.20 -16.17
CA LYS A 202 -10.74 9.85 -17.00
C LYS A 202 -11.73 10.63 -16.14
N ILE A 203 -12.13 10.09 -14.99
CA ILE A 203 -13.02 10.75 -14.04
C ILE A 203 -12.35 12.03 -13.52
N PHE A 204 -11.11 11.95 -13.05
CA PHE A 204 -10.39 13.07 -12.47
C PHE A 204 -9.99 14.14 -13.51
N ALA A 205 -9.87 13.75 -14.78
CA ALA A 205 -9.77 14.67 -15.92
C ALA A 205 -11.12 15.29 -16.34
N GLY A 206 -12.22 14.99 -15.64
CA GLY A 206 -13.55 15.54 -15.89
C GLY A 206 -14.32 14.91 -17.06
N GLN A 207 -13.87 13.77 -17.59
CA GLN A 207 -14.54 13.12 -18.73
C GLN A 207 -15.82 12.40 -18.33
N TYR A 208 -15.91 11.93 -17.08
CA TYR A 208 -17.06 11.21 -16.54
C TYR A 208 -17.43 11.72 -15.15
N SER A 209 -18.70 11.57 -14.76
CA SER A 209 -19.10 11.71 -13.36
C SER A 209 -18.56 10.54 -12.53
N ALA A 210 -18.47 10.73 -11.21
CA ALA A 210 -18.10 9.67 -10.27
C ALA A 210 -18.96 8.40 -10.45
N GLN A 211 -20.27 8.57 -10.67
CA GLN A 211 -21.18 7.44 -10.90
C GLN A 211 -20.85 6.69 -12.18
N LYS A 212 -20.74 7.42 -13.31
CA LYS A 212 -20.49 6.79 -14.61
C LYS A 212 -19.15 6.06 -14.64
N GLY A 213 -18.11 6.65 -14.06
CA GLY A 213 -16.81 6.00 -13.96
C GLY A 213 -16.81 4.79 -13.02
N ALA A 214 -17.47 4.87 -11.87
CA ALA A 214 -17.63 3.71 -10.98
C ALA A 214 -18.35 2.53 -11.67
N ASP A 215 -19.38 2.82 -12.48
CA ASP A 215 -20.09 1.80 -13.26
C ASP A 215 -19.18 1.16 -14.32
N ASN A 216 -18.34 1.96 -14.98
CA ASN A 216 -17.36 1.45 -15.95
C ASN A 216 -16.32 0.53 -15.27
N ILE A 217 -15.80 0.93 -14.10
CA ILE A 217 -14.85 0.13 -13.30
C ILE A 217 -15.49 -1.19 -12.92
N ALA A 218 -16.71 -1.16 -12.37
CA ALA A 218 -17.43 -2.37 -11.98
C ALA A 218 -17.63 -3.33 -13.17
N ALA A 219 -18.06 -2.81 -14.33
CA ALA A 219 -18.22 -3.61 -15.54
C ALA A 219 -16.89 -4.18 -16.06
N ALA A 220 -15.78 -3.46 -15.91
CA ALA A 220 -14.45 -3.96 -16.27
C ALA A 220 -14.00 -5.09 -15.33
N TRP A 221 -14.19 -4.93 -14.02
CA TRP A 221 -13.87 -5.95 -13.03
C TRP A 221 -14.70 -7.22 -13.20
N GLU A 222 -15.98 -7.11 -13.53
CA GLU A 222 -16.82 -8.28 -13.83
C GLU A 222 -16.30 -9.06 -15.05
N ARG A 223 -15.89 -8.36 -16.12
CA ARG A 223 -15.27 -8.99 -17.30
C ARG A 223 -13.98 -9.74 -16.95
N ILE A 224 -13.08 -9.12 -16.17
CA ILE A 224 -11.85 -9.78 -15.70
C ILE A 224 -12.18 -11.00 -14.85
N THR A 225 -13.16 -10.86 -13.95
CA THR A 225 -13.60 -11.93 -13.05
C THR A 225 -14.07 -13.15 -13.84
N ASP A 226 -14.88 -12.92 -14.86
CA ASP A 226 -15.45 -13.98 -15.69
C ASP A 226 -14.41 -14.57 -16.65
N GLN A 227 -13.49 -13.77 -17.19
CA GLN A 227 -12.38 -14.23 -18.03
C GLN A 227 -11.42 -15.16 -17.27
N ILE A 228 -11.05 -14.80 -16.03
CA ILE A 228 -10.16 -15.63 -15.19
C ILE A 228 -10.93 -16.82 -14.58
N GLY A 229 -12.22 -16.64 -14.31
CA GLY A 229 -13.11 -17.64 -13.76
C GLY A 229 -13.41 -17.43 -12.28
N ARG A 230 -14.59 -16.88 -11.99
CA ARG A 230 -15.08 -16.53 -10.63
C ARG A 230 -14.92 -17.65 -9.60
N LYS A 231 -15.42 -18.85 -9.91
CA LYS A 231 -15.37 -20.00 -8.98
C LYS A 231 -13.93 -20.36 -8.62
N LYS A 232 -13.01 -20.28 -9.60
CA LYS A 232 -11.60 -20.61 -9.38
C LYS A 232 -10.91 -19.55 -8.52
N GLN A 233 -11.20 -18.27 -8.76
CA GLN A 233 -10.68 -17.18 -7.95
C GLN A 233 -11.16 -17.29 -6.49
N ILE A 234 -12.46 -17.54 -6.26
CA ILE A 234 -12.99 -17.76 -4.91
C ILE A 234 -12.27 -18.93 -4.22
N GLN A 235 -12.09 -20.04 -4.93
CA GLN A 235 -11.38 -21.21 -4.38
C GLN A 235 -9.93 -20.86 -3.98
N LEU A 236 -9.20 -20.19 -4.87
CA LEU A 236 -7.80 -19.80 -4.61
C LEU A 236 -7.70 -18.77 -3.49
N TYR A 237 -8.61 -17.80 -3.45
CA TYR A 237 -8.64 -16.79 -2.39
C TYR A 237 -8.90 -17.42 -1.02
N ARG A 238 -9.92 -18.28 -0.91
CA ARG A 238 -10.19 -19.04 0.33
C ARG A 238 -8.98 -19.86 0.76
N ALA A 239 -8.36 -20.59 -0.16
CA ALA A 239 -7.14 -21.35 0.12
C ALA A 239 -5.99 -20.46 0.60
N SER A 240 -5.82 -19.25 0.04
CA SER A 240 -4.79 -18.29 0.47
C SER A 240 -5.00 -17.78 1.90
N LEU A 241 -6.26 -17.77 2.36
CA LEU A 241 -6.66 -17.42 3.73
C LEU A 241 -6.59 -18.62 4.69
N GLY A 242 -6.20 -19.81 4.22
CA GLY A 242 -6.25 -21.03 5.02
C GLY A 242 -7.66 -21.56 5.28
N LEU A 243 -8.66 -21.04 4.55
CA LEU A 243 -10.05 -21.47 4.63
C LEU A 243 -10.27 -22.57 3.60
N ALA A 244 -10.12 -23.83 4.02
CA ALA A 244 -10.55 -24.96 3.19
C ALA A 244 -12.07 -24.92 2.94
#